data_AF-A0A7C6D5A9-F1
#
_entry.id   AF-A0A7C6D5A9-F1
#
_cell.length_a   1.000
_cell.length_b   1.000
_cell.length_c   1.000
_cell.angle_alpha   90.00
_cell.angle_beta   90.00
_cell.angle_gamma   90.00
#
_symmetry.space_group_name_H-M   'P 1'
#
loop_
_entity.id
_entity.type
_entity.pdbx_description
1 polymer ?
#
loop_
_entity_poly.entity_id
_entity_poly.type
_entity_poly.pdbx_seq_one_letter_code
_entity_poly.pdbx_strand_id
1 'polypeptide(L)'
;MDAEGNYLMVDGTGAELGKGETRIVLAGDGLELRPRSGPYRLLPLRDIVNVANANYQVDVLMRDGRRLRLSALGRRYEDLVREIHRSRNDLIMRDLLMEEKLRKPGVKAELRPFRGADGPCEIRLYETAMVIIPLRHGLMRVRYSDIEGIESRDHILRMVLSSGELLALTMLGREMEPLWNAISNAMAEMSRETQDVIRSAYPQADGRTLEAAAALLKEGRAATRWEIEDISPDLWKGLEDEVKARGLAFEYAYLTSRGRKDMVRIGIKRSLMDDVYIWFAIPILGPQGNAVAVEATSSDNSGRATYFFRIAPRSSYHTMDEESRESLAAACMDTITSGLREINFRRQPIYLTDEQLRVEPWSRYRFSVMLIPELRNLRARFIGRVPHAGEEAWKDKVEKLLAFNAAAKDDSDSWHDADELEEEVEGQ
;
A
#
# COMPACT_ATOMS: atom_id res chain seq x y z
N MET A 1 0.80 -2.51 -30.61
CA MET A 1 1.52 -3.66 -31.20
C MET A 1 0.50 -4.63 -31.79
N ASP A 2 0.78 -5.29 -32.91
CA ASP A 2 -0.09 -6.32 -33.50
C ASP A 2 0.61 -7.66 -33.77
N ALA A 3 -0.14 -8.75 -33.61
CA ALA A 3 0.29 -10.11 -33.90
C ALA A 3 -0.87 -10.95 -34.44
N GLU A 4 -0.56 -11.92 -35.30
CA GLU A 4 -1.50 -12.97 -35.70
C GLU A 4 -1.23 -14.23 -34.85
N GLY A 5 -2.27 -14.98 -34.52
CA GLY A 5 -2.13 -16.22 -33.78
C GLY A 5 -3.46 -16.92 -33.54
N ASN A 6 -3.44 -17.89 -32.64
CA ASN A 6 -4.61 -18.60 -32.18
C ASN A 6 -4.95 -18.22 -30.75
N TYR A 7 -6.25 -18.14 -30.45
CA TYR A 7 -6.73 -17.99 -29.08
C TYR A 7 -7.61 -19.16 -28.66
N LEU A 8 -7.63 -19.41 -27.35
CA LEU A 8 -8.65 -20.16 -26.65
C LEU A 8 -9.04 -19.35 -25.42
N MET A 9 -10.32 -19.08 -25.25
CA MET A 9 -10.84 -18.41 -24.08
C MET A 9 -11.84 -19.30 -23.36
N VAL A 10 -11.67 -19.42 -22.05
CA VAL A 10 -12.57 -20.16 -21.15
C VAL A 10 -13.06 -19.26 -20.02
N ASP A 11 -14.21 -19.57 -19.46
CA ASP A 11 -14.72 -18.92 -18.25
C ASP A 11 -14.10 -19.47 -16.95
N GLY A 12 -14.52 -18.94 -15.80
CA GLY A 12 -14.03 -19.39 -14.49
C GLY A 12 -14.39 -20.83 -14.13
N THR A 13 -15.34 -21.46 -14.82
CA THR A 13 -15.71 -22.87 -14.67
C THR A 13 -14.95 -23.78 -15.64
N GLY A 14 -14.23 -23.19 -16.60
CA GLY A 14 -13.52 -23.90 -17.66
C GLY A 14 -14.34 -24.12 -18.94
N ALA A 15 -15.56 -23.58 -19.03
CA ALA A 15 -16.36 -23.69 -20.25
C ALA A 15 -15.78 -22.83 -21.37
N GLU A 16 -15.76 -23.37 -22.59
CA GLU A 16 -15.21 -22.67 -23.76
C GLU A 16 -16.10 -21.49 -24.17
N LEU A 17 -15.54 -20.28 -24.11
CA LEU A 17 -16.17 -19.06 -24.57
C LEU A 17 -15.86 -18.77 -26.05
N GLY A 18 -14.78 -19.35 -26.58
CA GLY A 18 -14.45 -19.30 -28.00
C GLY A 18 -12.99 -19.63 -28.28
N LYS A 19 -12.69 -20.00 -29.52
CA LYS A 19 -11.34 -20.30 -30.01
C LYS A 19 -11.22 -20.07 -31.50
N GLY A 20 -9.99 -19.96 -31.99
CA GLY A 20 -9.68 -19.93 -33.41
C GLY A 20 -8.53 -19.00 -33.75
N GLU A 21 -8.35 -18.75 -35.05
CA GLU A 21 -7.42 -17.73 -35.56
C GLU A 21 -7.92 -16.33 -35.18
N THR A 22 -7.01 -15.49 -34.69
CA THR A 22 -7.30 -14.11 -34.30
C THR A 22 -6.13 -13.20 -34.57
N ARG A 23 -6.45 -11.96 -34.92
CA ARG A 23 -5.51 -10.86 -34.78
C ARG A 23 -5.54 -10.35 -33.34
N ILE A 24 -4.37 -10.17 -32.75
CA ILE A 24 -4.17 -9.70 -31.38
C ILE A 24 -3.59 -8.29 -31.48
N VAL A 25 -4.26 -7.33 -30.86
CA VAL A 25 -3.83 -5.93 -30.88
C VAL A 25 -3.71 -5.42 -29.45
N LEU A 26 -2.52 -4.97 -29.08
CA LEU A 26 -2.32 -4.22 -27.84
C LEU A 26 -2.45 -2.73 -28.15
N ALA A 27 -3.55 -2.12 -27.69
CA ALA A 27 -3.92 -0.74 -27.97
C ALA A 27 -4.40 -0.03 -26.69
N GLY A 28 -3.77 1.10 -26.36
CA GLY A 28 -4.06 1.83 -25.13
C GLY A 28 -3.95 0.94 -23.89
N ASP A 29 -5.02 0.92 -23.10
CA ASP A 29 -5.09 0.20 -21.82
C ASP A 29 -5.73 -1.20 -21.97
N GLY A 30 -5.81 -1.74 -23.20
CA GLY A 30 -6.50 -3.00 -23.49
C GLY A 30 -5.75 -3.95 -24.43
N LEU A 31 -6.02 -5.25 -24.24
CA LEU A 31 -5.68 -6.33 -25.16
C LEU A 31 -6.92 -6.67 -25.98
N GLU A 32 -6.88 -6.39 -27.27
CA GLU A 32 -7.96 -6.68 -28.21
C GLU A 32 -7.73 -8.02 -28.91
N LEU A 33 -8.78 -8.81 -28.98
CA LEU A 33 -8.88 -9.99 -29.83
C LEU A 33 -9.87 -9.68 -30.95
N ARG A 34 -9.39 -9.85 -32.18
CA ARG A 34 -10.17 -9.71 -33.41
C ARG A 34 -10.18 -11.07 -34.12
N PRO A 35 -11.04 -12.02 -33.67
CA PRO A 35 -11.13 -13.33 -34.28
C PRO A 35 -11.51 -13.24 -35.76
N ARG A 36 -11.02 -14.18 -36.57
CA ARG A 36 -11.46 -14.31 -37.98
C ARG A 36 -12.94 -14.66 -38.09
N SER A 37 -13.46 -15.40 -37.11
CA SER A 37 -14.87 -15.72 -36.95
C SER A 37 -15.24 -15.62 -35.47
N GLY A 38 -16.39 -15.02 -35.19
CA GLY A 38 -16.87 -14.75 -33.83
C GLY A 38 -16.75 -13.28 -33.40
N PRO A 39 -17.14 -12.97 -32.16
CA PRO A 39 -17.22 -11.60 -31.69
C PRO A 39 -15.84 -11.01 -31.38
N TYR A 40 -15.70 -9.71 -31.64
CA TYR A 40 -14.63 -8.89 -31.10
C TYR A 40 -14.61 -8.96 -29.57
N ARG A 41 -13.42 -8.98 -28.97
CA ARG A 41 -13.26 -8.95 -27.51
C ARG A 41 -12.20 -7.94 -27.09
N LEU A 42 -12.56 -7.09 -26.13
CA LEU A 42 -11.64 -6.19 -25.44
C LEU A 42 -11.39 -6.73 -24.03
N LEU A 43 -10.12 -6.93 -23.69
CA LEU A 43 -9.69 -7.35 -22.35
C LEU A 43 -8.89 -6.19 -21.73
N PRO A 44 -9.48 -5.46 -20.77
CA PRO A 44 -8.75 -4.38 -20.08
C PRO A 44 -7.51 -4.93 -19.38
N LEU A 45 -6.36 -4.28 -19.57
CA LEU A 45 -5.10 -4.71 -18.94
C LEU A 45 -5.18 -4.60 -17.41
N ARG A 46 -6.02 -3.69 -16.90
CA ARG A 46 -6.34 -3.51 -15.47
C ARG A 46 -7.01 -4.73 -14.84
N ASP A 47 -7.70 -5.55 -15.63
CA ASP A 47 -8.40 -6.75 -15.16
C ASP A 47 -7.53 -8.01 -15.27
N ILE A 48 -6.32 -7.91 -15.80
CA ILE A 48 -5.36 -9.01 -15.86
C ILE A 48 -4.75 -9.21 -14.47
N VAL A 49 -4.98 -10.40 -13.89
CA VAL A 49 -4.39 -10.84 -12.63
C VAL A 49 -2.98 -11.36 -12.85
N ASN A 50 -2.80 -12.23 -13.85
CA ASN A 50 -1.52 -12.87 -14.14
C ASN A 50 -1.31 -13.03 -15.65
N VAL A 51 -0.04 -12.96 -16.07
CA VAL A 51 0.42 -13.32 -17.40
C VAL A 51 1.54 -14.33 -17.21
N ALA A 52 1.30 -15.57 -17.64
CA ALA A 52 2.28 -16.63 -17.65
C ALA A 52 2.66 -16.94 -19.10
N ASN A 53 3.93 -17.27 -19.34
CA ASN A 53 4.40 -17.61 -20.67
C ASN A 53 5.36 -18.81 -20.62
N ALA A 54 5.05 -19.85 -21.37
CA ALA A 54 5.86 -21.06 -21.47
C ALA A 54 5.56 -21.76 -22.79
N ASN A 55 6.52 -22.50 -23.34
CA ASN A 55 6.31 -23.35 -24.53
C ASN A 55 5.64 -22.62 -25.71
N TYR A 56 6.04 -21.36 -25.97
CA TYR A 56 5.46 -20.50 -27.01
C TYR A 56 3.96 -20.20 -26.86
N GLN A 57 3.44 -20.30 -25.63
CA GLN A 57 2.09 -19.93 -25.26
C GLN A 57 2.10 -18.81 -24.24
N VAL A 58 1.09 -17.94 -24.31
CA VAL A 58 0.84 -16.88 -23.32
C VAL A 58 -0.52 -17.13 -22.69
N ASP A 59 -0.53 -17.42 -21.40
CA ASP A 59 -1.71 -17.63 -20.58
C ASP A 59 -1.99 -16.36 -19.76
N VAL A 60 -3.14 -15.73 -20.01
CA VAL A 60 -3.62 -14.53 -19.33
C VAL A 60 -4.80 -14.91 -18.45
N LEU A 61 -4.66 -14.70 -17.15
CA LEU A 61 -5.74 -14.88 -16.16
C LEU A 61 -6.41 -13.54 -15.89
N MET A 62 -7.71 -13.47 -16.12
CA MET A 62 -8.55 -12.32 -15.82
C MET A 62 -9.13 -12.41 -14.42
N ARG A 63 -9.51 -11.26 -13.83
CA ARG A 63 -10.06 -11.15 -12.48
C ARG A 63 -11.37 -11.91 -12.28
N ASP A 64 -12.22 -11.96 -13.30
CA ASP A 64 -13.49 -12.69 -13.26
C ASP A 64 -13.33 -14.21 -13.47
N GLY A 65 -12.09 -14.70 -13.39
CA GLY A 65 -11.76 -16.11 -13.56
C GLY A 65 -11.59 -16.54 -15.01
N ARG A 66 -11.93 -15.70 -16.00
CA ARG A 66 -11.70 -16.03 -17.41
C ARG A 66 -10.20 -16.26 -17.66
N ARG A 67 -9.89 -17.22 -18.53
CA ARG A 67 -8.53 -17.51 -18.97
C ARG A 67 -8.44 -17.40 -20.48
N LEU A 68 -7.47 -16.62 -20.94
CA LEU A 68 -7.11 -16.51 -22.34
C LEU A 68 -5.77 -17.20 -22.57
N ARG A 69 -5.73 -18.14 -23.50
CA ARG A 69 -4.50 -18.74 -24.02
C ARG A 69 -4.25 -18.24 -25.43
N LEU A 70 -3.06 -17.68 -25.65
CA LEU A 70 -2.57 -17.27 -26.96
C LEU A 70 -1.46 -18.23 -27.41
N SER A 71 -1.48 -18.62 -28.68
CA SER A 71 -0.52 -19.56 -29.27
C SER A 71 -0.32 -19.27 -30.76
N ALA A 72 0.58 -20.00 -31.42
CA ALA A 72 0.89 -19.84 -32.84
C ALA A 72 1.33 -18.41 -33.24
N LEU A 73 1.96 -17.69 -32.31
CA LEU A 73 2.39 -16.28 -32.48
C LEU A 73 3.66 -16.13 -33.34
N GLY A 74 4.32 -17.23 -33.67
CA GLY A 74 5.56 -17.24 -34.46
C GLY A 74 6.63 -16.30 -33.89
N ARG A 75 7.23 -15.48 -34.76
CA ARG A 75 8.29 -14.52 -34.39
C ARG A 75 7.80 -13.39 -33.47
N ARG A 76 6.49 -13.19 -33.35
CA ARG A 76 5.87 -12.14 -32.52
C ARG A 76 5.64 -12.57 -31.07
N TYR A 77 5.90 -13.83 -30.73
CA TYR A 77 5.74 -14.36 -29.37
C TYR A 77 6.51 -13.49 -28.34
N GLU A 78 7.78 -13.26 -28.58
CA GLU A 78 8.64 -12.51 -27.66
C GLU A 78 8.25 -11.03 -27.55
N ASP A 79 7.93 -10.41 -28.69
CA ASP A 79 7.42 -9.04 -28.71
C ASP A 79 6.11 -8.92 -27.94
N LEU A 80 5.19 -9.87 -28.09
CA LEU A 80 3.90 -9.84 -27.40
C LEU A 80 4.04 -9.93 -25.89
N VAL A 81 4.83 -10.87 -25.39
CA VAL A 81 5.09 -11.00 -23.96
C VAL A 81 5.67 -9.70 -23.42
N ARG A 82 6.72 -9.17 -24.06
CA ARG A 82 7.36 -7.91 -23.65
C ARG A 82 6.36 -6.74 -23.63
N GLU A 83 5.61 -6.55 -24.70
CA GLU A 83 4.71 -5.39 -24.80
C GLU A 83 3.54 -5.49 -23.82
N ILE A 84 2.97 -6.69 -23.58
CA ILE A 84 1.93 -6.87 -22.55
C ILE A 84 2.46 -6.46 -21.18
N HIS A 85 3.64 -6.96 -20.79
CA HIS A 85 4.24 -6.60 -19.50
C HIS A 85 4.58 -5.12 -19.41
N ARG A 86 5.12 -4.54 -20.48
CA ARG A 86 5.42 -3.11 -20.55
C ARG A 86 4.17 -2.25 -20.38
N SER A 87 3.15 -2.45 -21.21
CA SER A 87 1.91 -1.66 -21.14
C SER A 87 1.20 -1.85 -19.80
N ARG A 88 1.20 -3.07 -19.24
CA ARG A 88 0.66 -3.29 -17.91
C ARG A 88 1.49 -2.59 -16.83
N ASN A 89 2.82 -2.66 -16.88
CA ASN A 89 3.68 -1.97 -15.93
C ASN A 89 3.52 -0.44 -16.00
N ASP A 90 3.36 0.13 -17.19
CA ASP A 90 3.07 1.56 -17.37
C ASP A 90 1.74 1.95 -16.70
N LEU A 91 0.72 1.10 -16.79
CA LEU A 91 -0.54 1.28 -16.06
C LEU A 91 -0.34 1.19 -14.55
N ILE A 92 0.36 0.14 -14.08
CA ILE A 92 0.64 -0.07 -12.66
C ILE A 92 1.33 1.18 -12.09
N MET A 93 2.34 1.71 -12.79
CA MET A 93 3.06 2.91 -12.37
C MET A 93 2.16 4.14 -12.25
N ARG A 94 1.24 4.34 -13.19
CA ARG A 94 0.30 5.46 -13.16
C ARG A 94 -0.69 5.35 -11.99
N ASP A 95 -1.08 4.14 -11.63
CA ASP A 95 -2.20 3.91 -10.72
C ASP A 95 -1.82 3.47 -9.30
N LEU A 96 -0.54 3.11 -9.04
CA LEU A 96 -0.04 2.71 -7.71
C LEU A 96 0.07 3.87 -6.70
N LEU A 97 -0.60 4.99 -6.96
CA LEU A 97 -0.56 6.19 -6.12
C LEU A 97 0.85 6.76 -5.96
N MET A 98 1.69 6.46 -6.94
CA MET A 98 3.09 6.88 -7.07
C MET A 98 3.19 8.16 -7.88
N GLU A 99 2.52 9.22 -7.44
CA GLU A 99 2.75 10.59 -7.93
C GLU A 99 4.03 11.19 -7.31
N GLU A 100 5.04 10.36 -7.10
CA GLU A 100 6.32 10.74 -6.51
C GLU A 100 7.27 11.29 -7.57
N LYS A 101 8.16 12.19 -7.16
CA LYS A 101 9.18 12.73 -8.07
C LYS A 101 10.17 11.62 -8.47
N LEU A 102 10.42 11.50 -9.77
CA LEU A 102 11.49 10.64 -10.27
C LEU A 102 12.85 11.23 -9.91
N ARG A 103 13.67 10.47 -9.17
CA ARG A 103 15.04 10.82 -8.80
C ARG A 103 16.06 10.40 -9.84
N LYS A 104 15.96 9.16 -10.33
CA LYS A 104 16.86 8.62 -11.34
C LYS A 104 16.06 7.81 -12.38
N PRO A 105 16.18 8.15 -13.68
CA PRO A 105 15.51 7.42 -14.74
C PRO A 105 16.15 6.05 -14.98
N GLY A 106 15.46 5.25 -15.80
CA GLY A 106 15.72 3.83 -16.04
C GLY A 106 17.18 3.40 -16.19
N VAL A 107 17.68 2.66 -15.21
CA VAL A 107 18.95 1.93 -15.26
C VAL A 107 18.69 0.50 -15.72
N LYS A 108 19.35 0.08 -16.80
CA LYS A 108 19.28 -1.31 -17.25
C LYS A 108 20.14 -2.20 -16.37
N ALA A 109 19.60 -3.32 -15.95
CA ALA A 109 20.28 -4.30 -15.13
C ALA A 109 19.77 -5.72 -15.45
N GLU A 110 20.41 -6.71 -14.83
CA GLU A 110 19.92 -8.08 -14.79
C GLU A 110 19.63 -8.48 -13.33
N LEU A 111 18.36 -8.80 -13.08
CA LEU A 111 17.82 -9.18 -11.78
C LEU A 111 18.13 -10.66 -11.51
N ARG A 112 18.74 -10.94 -10.35
CA ARG A 112 18.78 -12.31 -9.81
C ARG A 112 17.43 -12.67 -9.20
N PRO A 113 17.06 -13.97 -9.12
CA PRO A 113 15.75 -14.40 -8.66
C PRO A 113 15.26 -13.66 -7.42
N PHE A 114 14.17 -12.91 -7.58
CA PHE A 114 13.57 -12.08 -6.53
C PHE A 114 12.07 -12.00 -6.76
N ARG A 115 11.26 -12.42 -5.77
CA ARG A 115 9.78 -12.40 -5.81
C ARG A 115 9.17 -12.99 -7.10
N GLY A 116 9.76 -14.08 -7.59
CA GLY A 116 9.29 -14.81 -8.78
C GLY A 116 9.74 -14.22 -10.12
N ALA A 117 10.58 -13.18 -10.12
CA ALA A 117 11.15 -12.57 -11.31
C ALA A 117 12.67 -12.69 -11.37
N ASP A 118 13.22 -12.79 -12.58
CA ASP A 118 14.64 -12.78 -12.88
C ASP A 118 14.90 -12.26 -14.31
N GLY A 119 16.18 -12.03 -14.63
CA GLY A 119 16.62 -11.63 -15.95
C GLY A 119 16.59 -10.11 -16.19
N PRO A 120 16.56 -9.66 -17.46
CA PRO A 120 16.67 -8.24 -17.82
C PRO A 120 15.57 -7.39 -17.18
N CYS A 121 15.97 -6.28 -16.56
CA CYS A 121 15.06 -5.33 -15.93
C CYS A 121 15.52 -3.88 -16.10
N GLU A 122 14.59 -2.95 -15.87
CA GLU A 122 14.86 -1.53 -15.72
C GLU A 122 14.61 -1.12 -14.26
N ILE A 123 15.49 -0.31 -13.69
CA ILE A 123 15.39 0.21 -12.32
C ILE A 123 15.14 1.70 -12.38
N ARG A 124 14.12 2.18 -11.65
CA ARG A 124 13.83 3.60 -11.48
C ARG A 124 13.84 3.96 -10.02
N LEU A 125 14.40 5.11 -9.68
CA LEU A 125 14.44 5.62 -8.31
C LEU A 125 13.42 6.75 -8.16
N TYR A 126 12.52 6.62 -7.19
CA TYR A 126 11.55 7.64 -6.78
C TYR A 126 11.93 8.17 -5.39
N GLU A 127 11.11 9.05 -4.83
CA GLU A 127 11.37 9.69 -3.53
C GLU A 127 11.40 8.70 -2.37
N THR A 128 10.46 7.76 -2.31
CA THR A 128 10.35 6.82 -1.18
C THR A 128 10.84 5.41 -1.51
N ALA A 129 10.97 5.08 -2.79
CA ALA A 129 11.23 3.73 -3.21
C ALA A 129 12.00 3.61 -4.51
N MET A 130 12.65 2.46 -4.66
CA MET A 130 13.11 1.94 -5.93
C MET A 130 12.02 1.08 -6.56
N VAL A 131 11.81 1.24 -7.86
CA VAL A 131 10.94 0.39 -8.68
C VAL A 131 11.79 -0.44 -9.62
N ILE A 132 11.57 -1.75 -9.57
CA ILE A 132 12.18 -2.74 -10.45
C ILE A 132 11.13 -3.14 -11.48
N ILE A 133 11.46 -3.03 -12.76
CA ILE A 133 10.57 -3.31 -13.88
C ILE A 133 11.20 -4.44 -14.70
N PRO A 134 10.91 -5.72 -14.37
CA PRO A 134 11.39 -6.84 -15.16
C PRO A 134 10.74 -6.86 -16.55
N LEU A 135 11.46 -7.39 -17.54
CA LEU A 135 10.97 -7.45 -18.92
C LEU A 135 9.75 -8.37 -19.10
N ARG A 136 9.64 -9.41 -18.26
CA ARG A 136 8.64 -10.49 -18.38
C ARG A 136 7.90 -10.77 -17.06
N HIS A 137 7.80 -9.76 -16.20
CA HIS A 137 7.09 -9.89 -14.94
C HIS A 137 6.42 -8.56 -14.57
N GLY A 138 5.49 -8.60 -13.62
CA GLY A 138 4.97 -7.38 -12.99
C GLY A 138 6.09 -6.62 -12.28
N LEU A 139 6.00 -5.29 -12.29
CA LEU A 139 6.92 -4.44 -11.54
C LEU A 139 6.87 -4.73 -10.04
N MET A 140 7.94 -4.39 -9.35
CA MET A 140 8.09 -4.53 -7.90
C MET A 140 8.59 -3.23 -7.30
N ARG A 141 8.04 -2.84 -6.15
CA ARG A 141 8.49 -1.70 -5.36
C ARG A 141 9.29 -2.20 -4.16
N VAL A 142 10.42 -1.55 -3.90
CA VAL A 142 11.25 -1.74 -2.70
C VAL A 142 11.47 -0.37 -2.08
N ARG A 143 10.89 -0.14 -0.90
CA ARG A 143 11.10 1.12 -0.18
C ARG A 143 12.52 1.22 0.34
N TYR A 144 13.06 2.44 0.40
CA TYR A 144 14.39 2.66 0.93
C TYR A 144 14.51 2.32 2.41
N SER A 145 13.45 2.57 3.18
CA SER A 145 13.32 2.22 4.59
C SER A 145 13.33 0.72 4.87
N ASP A 146 13.03 -0.12 3.88
CA ASP A 146 13.04 -1.57 4.02
C ASP A 146 14.43 -2.15 3.73
N ILE A 147 15.37 -1.35 3.21
CA ILE A 147 16.76 -1.74 2.95
C ILE A 147 17.58 -1.59 4.24
N GLU A 148 18.13 -2.68 4.73
CA GLU A 148 18.99 -2.70 5.93
C GLU A 148 20.47 -2.59 5.59
N GLY A 149 20.85 -3.04 4.40
CA GLY A 149 22.23 -3.00 3.95
C GLY A 149 22.32 -3.01 2.43
N ILE A 150 23.35 -2.33 1.91
CA ILE A 150 23.71 -2.30 0.50
C ILE A 150 25.20 -2.58 0.37
N GLU A 151 25.56 -3.52 -0.50
CA GLU A 151 26.95 -3.85 -0.79
C GLU A 151 27.15 -4.02 -2.29
N SER A 152 28.31 -3.58 -2.78
CA SER A 152 28.78 -3.87 -4.14
C SER A 152 30.01 -4.75 -4.04
N ARG A 153 29.90 -5.99 -4.54
CA ARG A 153 31.01 -6.95 -4.57
C ARG A 153 30.91 -7.85 -5.79
N ASP A 154 32.05 -8.09 -6.45
CA ASP A 154 32.16 -8.98 -7.61
C ASP A 154 31.21 -8.59 -8.77
N HIS A 155 31.05 -7.28 -9.01
CA HIS A 155 30.12 -6.70 -10.01
C HIS A 155 28.63 -6.99 -9.75
N ILE A 156 28.27 -7.27 -8.51
CA ILE A 156 26.89 -7.49 -8.06
C ILE A 156 26.56 -6.47 -6.98
N LEU A 157 25.49 -5.71 -7.18
CA LEU A 157 24.89 -4.86 -6.16
C LEU A 157 23.87 -5.70 -5.38
N ARG A 158 24.11 -5.93 -4.09
CA ARG A 158 23.22 -6.67 -3.20
C ARG A 158 22.60 -5.74 -2.17
N MET A 159 21.33 -5.97 -1.90
CA MET A 159 20.57 -5.28 -0.86
C MET A 159 19.88 -6.32 0.01
N VAL A 160 20.06 -6.19 1.33
CA VAL A 160 19.35 -6.98 2.33
C VAL A 160 18.12 -6.20 2.77
N LEU A 161 16.96 -6.83 2.68
CA LEU A 161 15.70 -6.23 3.11
C LEU A 161 15.37 -6.67 4.54
N SER A 162 14.63 -5.84 5.27
CA SER A 162 14.11 -6.14 6.62
C SER A 162 13.19 -7.35 6.70
N SER A 163 12.66 -7.81 5.56
CA SER A 163 11.94 -9.09 5.45
C SER A 163 12.88 -10.31 5.47
N GLY A 164 14.20 -10.11 5.44
CA GLY A 164 15.21 -11.14 5.21
C GLY A 164 15.40 -11.51 3.74
N GLU A 165 14.62 -10.92 2.83
CA GLU A 165 14.79 -11.11 1.38
C GLU A 165 16.11 -10.47 0.88
N LEU A 166 16.76 -11.12 -0.08
CA LEU A 166 17.95 -10.60 -0.74
C LEU A 166 17.61 -10.16 -2.16
N LEU A 167 17.85 -8.89 -2.46
CA LEU A 167 17.79 -8.35 -3.82
C LEU A 167 19.21 -8.26 -4.40
N ALA A 168 19.43 -8.80 -5.59
CA ALA A 168 20.73 -8.72 -6.26
C ALA A 168 20.60 -8.33 -7.72
N LEU A 169 21.41 -7.35 -8.12
CA LEU A 169 21.44 -6.76 -9.46
C LEU A 169 22.83 -6.90 -10.07
N THR A 170 22.85 -7.29 -11.35
CA THR A 170 24.08 -7.51 -12.12
C THR A 170 24.02 -6.76 -13.45
N MET A 171 25.11 -6.83 -14.24
CA MET A 171 25.19 -6.22 -15.58
C MET A 171 24.98 -4.68 -15.59
N LEU A 172 25.25 -4.03 -14.46
CA LEU A 172 25.13 -2.56 -14.32
C LEU A 172 26.26 -1.80 -15.04
N GLY A 173 27.42 -2.42 -15.26
CA GLY A 173 28.56 -1.80 -15.93
C GLY A 173 28.94 -0.47 -15.28
N ARG A 174 28.90 0.61 -16.06
CA ARG A 174 29.21 1.98 -15.59
C ARG A 174 28.12 2.57 -14.68
N GLU A 175 26.93 2.00 -14.64
CA GLU A 175 25.83 2.45 -13.78
C GLU A 175 25.91 1.85 -12.36
N MET A 176 26.85 0.97 -12.07
CA MET A 176 27.00 0.35 -10.74
C MET A 176 27.16 1.41 -9.63
N GLU A 177 28.24 2.21 -9.71
CA GLU A 177 28.54 3.26 -8.74
C GLU A 177 27.47 4.37 -8.74
N PRO A 178 27.01 4.90 -9.90
CA PRO A 178 25.93 5.89 -9.92
C PRO A 178 24.63 5.40 -9.29
N LEU A 179 24.24 4.14 -9.52
CA LEU A 179 23.02 3.58 -8.95
C LEU A 179 23.16 3.40 -7.43
N TRP A 180 24.27 2.83 -6.97
CA TRP A 180 24.54 2.69 -5.53
C TRP A 180 24.50 4.04 -4.84
N ASN A 181 25.27 5.03 -5.33
CA ASN A 181 25.30 6.36 -4.74
C ASN A 181 23.91 7.02 -4.74
N ALA A 182 23.11 6.85 -5.79
CA ALA A 182 21.76 7.40 -5.84
C ALA A 182 20.81 6.77 -4.80
N ILE A 183 20.89 5.46 -4.57
CA ILE A 183 20.12 4.76 -3.52
C ILE A 183 20.57 5.23 -2.14
N SER A 184 21.88 5.22 -1.88
CA SER A 184 22.46 5.66 -0.60
C SER A 184 22.09 7.10 -0.27
N ASN A 185 22.15 8.00 -1.26
CA ASN A 185 21.77 9.40 -1.08
C ASN A 185 20.27 9.55 -0.78
N ALA A 186 19.40 8.78 -1.44
CA ALA A 186 17.96 8.80 -1.15
C ALA A 186 17.66 8.33 0.28
N MET A 187 18.33 7.27 0.75
CA MET A 187 18.23 6.79 2.13
C MET A 187 18.72 7.84 3.14
N ALA A 188 19.87 8.48 2.87
CA ALA A 188 20.44 9.51 3.74
C ALA A 188 19.54 10.75 3.83
N GLU A 189 18.95 11.17 2.71
CA GLU A 189 18.05 12.31 2.66
C GLU A 189 16.74 12.04 3.42
N MET A 190 16.16 10.84 3.26
CA MET A 190 14.98 10.42 4.02
C MET A 190 15.25 10.37 5.53
N SER A 191 16.44 9.89 5.94
CA SER A 191 16.86 9.91 7.35
C SER A 191 16.97 11.34 7.87
N ARG A 192 17.63 12.23 7.10
CA ARG A 192 17.74 13.66 7.43
C ARG A 192 16.36 14.32 7.59
N GLU A 193 15.45 14.10 6.65
CA GLU A 193 14.09 14.65 6.72
C GLU A 193 13.33 14.17 7.95
N THR A 194 13.49 12.90 8.32
CA THR A 194 12.87 12.32 9.52
C THR A 194 13.45 12.97 10.78
N GLN A 195 14.78 13.15 10.85
CA GLN A 195 15.42 13.86 11.96
C GLN A 195 14.95 15.31 12.07
N ASP A 196 14.80 16.03 10.95
CA ASP A 196 14.33 17.41 10.93
C ASP A 196 12.90 17.53 11.47
N VAL A 197 12.02 16.57 11.14
CA VAL A 197 10.64 16.49 11.65
C VAL A 197 10.60 16.10 13.13
N ILE A 198 11.43 15.18 13.58
CA ILE A 198 11.50 14.83 15.01
C ILE A 198 12.02 16.01 15.82
N ARG A 199 13.00 16.77 15.29
CA ARG A 199 13.53 17.97 15.95
C ARG A 199 12.47 19.06 16.12
N SER A 200 11.46 19.16 15.26
CA SER A 200 10.37 20.12 15.47
C SER A 200 9.51 19.73 16.68
N ALA A 201 9.24 18.44 16.88
CA ALA A 201 8.47 17.93 18.02
C ALA A 201 9.30 17.89 19.33
N TYR A 202 10.62 17.65 19.23
CA TYR A 202 11.53 17.60 20.38
C TYR A 202 12.83 18.37 20.09
N PRO A 203 12.82 19.72 20.21
CA PRO A 203 13.97 20.56 19.84
C PRO A 203 15.23 20.34 20.69
N GLN A 204 15.10 19.73 21.86
CA GLN A 204 16.21 19.47 22.80
C GLN A 204 16.94 18.16 22.50
N ALA A 205 16.51 17.38 21.49
CA ALA A 205 17.13 16.12 21.13
C ALA A 205 18.59 16.30 20.71
N ASP A 206 19.49 15.52 21.30
CA ASP A 206 20.87 15.43 20.84
C ASP A 206 20.99 14.59 19.55
N GLY A 207 22.17 14.60 18.93
CA GLY A 207 22.38 13.89 17.65
C GLY A 207 22.12 12.39 17.72
N ARG A 208 22.48 11.74 18.84
CA ARG A 208 22.29 10.29 19.01
C ARG A 208 20.82 9.94 19.17
N THR A 209 20.07 10.74 19.92
CA THR A 209 18.63 10.60 20.10
C THR A 209 17.90 10.77 18.77
N LEU A 210 18.27 11.79 17.99
CA LEU A 210 17.68 12.02 16.67
C LEU A 210 17.95 10.87 15.69
N GLU A 211 19.18 10.36 15.65
CA GLU A 211 19.54 9.24 14.78
C GLU A 211 18.75 7.97 15.13
N ALA A 212 18.71 7.60 16.42
CA ALA A 212 17.96 6.45 16.89
C ALA A 212 16.45 6.60 16.63
N ALA A 213 15.88 7.76 16.94
CA ALA A 213 14.46 8.04 16.73
C ALA A 213 14.09 8.05 15.25
N ALA A 214 14.94 8.60 14.38
CA ALA A 214 14.72 8.60 12.93
C ALA A 214 14.77 7.19 12.33
N ALA A 215 15.64 6.32 12.83
CA ALA A 215 15.66 4.91 12.45
C ALA A 215 14.35 4.19 12.87
N LEU A 216 13.83 4.51 14.06
CA LEU A 216 12.61 3.91 14.61
C LEU A 216 11.32 4.37 13.91
N LEU A 217 11.22 5.68 13.61
CA LEU A 217 10.03 6.35 13.06
C LEU A 217 10.09 6.54 11.54
N LYS A 218 11.06 5.89 10.87
CA LYS A 218 11.30 6.01 9.42
C LYS A 218 10.01 5.91 8.60
N GLU A 219 9.86 6.86 7.66
CA GLU A 219 8.68 7.02 6.80
C GLU A 219 7.32 7.09 7.53
N GLY A 220 7.30 7.55 8.78
CA GLY A 220 6.08 7.68 9.55
C GLY A 220 5.61 6.38 10.20
N ARG A 221 6.50 5.39 10.37
CA ARG A 221 6.22 4.24 11.24
C ARG A 221 5.77 4.73 12.61
N ALA A 222 4.65 4.19 13.10
CA ALA A 222 4.24 4.43 14.47
C ALA A 222 4.97 3.45 15.40
N ALA A 223 5.61 3.99 16.43
CA ALA A 223 6.31 3.21 17.45
C ALA A 223 5.54 3.22 18.77
N THR A 224 5.73 2.16 19.55
CA THR A 224 5.18 2.05 20.89
C THR A 224 5.83 3.06 21.83
N ARG A 225 5.13 3.38 22.92
CA ARG A 225 5.67 4.18 24.00
C ARG A 225 7.02 3.64 24.52
N TRP A 226 7.11 2.34 24.77
CA TRP A 226 8.33 1.70 25.28
C TRP A 226 9.52 1.84 24.32
N GLU A 227 9.32 1.62 23.01
CA GLU A 227 10.41 1.79 22.02
C GLU A 227 10.94 3.23 21.99
N ILE A 228 10.07 4.22 22.19
CA ILE A 228 10.44 5.64 22.19
C ILE A 228 11.11 6.02 23.52
N GLU A 229 10.56 5.59 24.65
CA GLU A 229 11.11 5.89 25.98
C GLU A 229 12.48 5.23 26.21
N ASP A 230 12.75 4.07 25.58
CA ASP A 230 14.08 3.44 25.58
C ASP A 230 15.14 4.32 24.88
N ILE A 231 14.75 5.11 23.89
CA ILE A 231 15.61 6.11 23.26
C ILE A 231 15.70 7.37 24.13
N SER A 232 14.55 7.94 24.50
CA SER A 232 14.45 9.10 25.40
C SER A 232 13.03 9.26 25.95
N PRO A 233 12.84 9.27 27.28
CA PRO A 233 11.53 9.53 27.89
C PRO A 233 10.92 10.89 27.50
N ASP A 234 11.76 11.91 27.34
CA ASP A 234 11.33 13.25 26.96
C ASP A 234 10.84 13.32 25.50
N LEU A 235 11.33 12.43 24.63
CA LEU A 235 10.88 12.35 23.25
C LEU A 235 9.42 11.89 23.16
N TRP A 236 9.01 10.90 23.97
CA TRP A 236 7.60 10.48 24.01
C TRP A 236 6.69 11.64 24.39
N LYS A 237 7.08 12.39 25.43
CA LYS A 237 6.35 13.58 25.85
C LYS A 237 6.28 14.64 24.74
N GLY A 238 7.39 14.88 24.04
CA GLY A 238 7.44 15.80 22.91
C GLY A 238 6.48 15.39 21.78
N LEU A 239 6.37 14.10 21.48
CA LEU A 239 5.40 13.58 20.51
C LEU A 239 3.95 13.76 20.98
N GLU A 240 3.64 13.49 22.25
CA GLU A 240 2.30 13.76 22.80
C GLU A 240 1.94 15.26 22.77
N ASP A 241 2.92 16.13 23.04
CA ASP A 241 2.73 17.57 22.99
C ASP A 241 2.55 18.05 21.54
N GLU A 242 3.23 17.45 20.56
CA GLU A 242 3.00 17.72 19.13
C GLU A 242 1.60 17.27 18.69
N VAL A 243 1.11 16.09 19.13
CA VAL A 243 -0.27 15.64 18.87
C VAL A 243 -1.29 16.68 19.38
N LYS A 244 -1.09 17.20 20.60
CA LYS A 244 -1.96 18.24 21.17
C LYS A 244 -1.85 19.56 20.42
N ALA A 245 -0.63 20.00 20.09
CA ALA A 245 -0.37 21.24 19.39
C ALA A 245 -1.02 21.28 18.00
N ARG A 246 -1.16 20.13 17.35
CA ARG A 246 -1.84 19.97 16.06
C ARG A 246 -3.37 19.80 16.17
N GLY A 247 -3.93 20.03 17.37
CA GLY A 247 -5.36 20.04 17.62
C GLY A 247 -6.02 18.66 17.71
N LEU A 248 -5.27 17.62 18.09
CA LEU A 248 -5.82 16.28 18.35
C LEU A 248 -5.93 15.97 19.86
N ALA A 249 -5.86 17.00 20.70
CA ALA A 249 -5.81 16.84 22.15
C ALA A 249 -7.05 16.12 22.71
N PHE A 250 -8.24 16.49 22.22
CA PHE A 250 -9.50 15.92 22.68
C PHE A 250 -9.62 14.45 22.31
N GLU A 251 -9.40 14.10 21.04
CA GLU A 251 -9.52 12.75 20.51
C GLU A 251 -8.46 11.84 21.13
N TYR A 252 -7.22 12.33 21.25
CA TYR A 252 -6.15 11.59 21.90
C TYR A 252 -6.51 11.26 23.36
N ALA A 253 -6.98 12.24 24.13
CA ALA A 253 -7.39 12.02 25.51
C ALA A 253 -8.59 11.06 25.61
N TYR A 254 -9.60 11.24 24.76
CA TYR A 254 -10.80 10.41 24.76
C TYR A 254 -10.50 8.96 24.40
N LEU A 255 -9.83 8.72 23.26
CA LEU A 255 -9.49 7.39 22.79
C LEU A 255 -8.51 6.70 23.74
N THR A 256 -7.56 7.42 24.34
CA THR A 256 -6.65 6.85 25.36
C THR A 256 -7.42 6.44 26.62
N SER A 257 -8.46 7.18 27.01
CA SER A 257 -9.30 6.81 28.15
C SER A 257 -10.17 5.58 27.87
N ARG A 258 -10.49 5.34 26.59
CA ARG A 258 -11.33 4.24 26.13
C ARG A 258 -10.54 2.96 25.84
N GLY A 259 -9.31 3.11 25.35
CA GLY A 259 -8.44 2.02 24.91
C GLY A 259 -7.34 1.65 25.91
N ARG A 260 -6.42 0.81 25.46
CA ARG A 260 -5.27 0.36 26.24
C ARG A 260 -4.12 1.35 26.10
N LYS A 261 -3.98 2.21 27.12
CA LYS A 261 -3.00 3.31 27.17
C LYS A 261 -1.55 2.85 27.03
N ASP A 262 -1.22 1.68 27.55
CA ASP A 262 0.09 1.04 27.47
C ASP A 262 0.48 0.61 26.05
N MET A 263 -0.51 0.51 25.14
CA MET A 263 -0.33 0.06 23.77
C MET A 263 -0.43 1.18 22.73
N VAL A 264 -0.55 2.45 23.16
CA VAL A 264 -0.61 3.59 22.24
C VAL A 264 0.67 3.64 21.39
N ARG A 265 0.48 3.90 20.09
CA ARG A 265 1.59 4.15 19.16
C ARG A 265 1.45 5.50 18.51
N ILE A 266 2.57 6.21 18.34
CA ILE A 266 2.63 7.51 17.66
C ILE A 266 3.63 7.42 16.51
N GLY A 267 3.26 7.96 15.34
CA GLY A 267 4.11 8.10 14.18
C GLY A 267 4.13 9.54 13.69
N ILE A 268 5.28 9.95 13.12
CA ILE A 268 5.49 11.29 12.60
C ILE A 268 6.32 11.23 11.32
N LYS A 269 5.98 12.05 10.32
CA LYS A 269 6.75 12.18 9.07
C LYS A 269 6.53 13.53 8.42
N ARG A 270 7.36 13.85 7.43
CA ARG A 270 7.07 14.91 6.47
C ARG A 270 5.93 14.46 5.55
N SER A 271 4.95 15.33 5.37
CA SER A 271 3.83 15.16 4.44
C SER A 271 4.26 15.49 3.01
N LEU A 272 3.45 15.09 2.02
CA LEU A 272 3.69 15.45 0.62
C LEU A 272 3.53 16.96 0.35
N MET A 273 2.90 17.70 1.27
CA MET A 273 2.71 19.15 1.19
C MET A 273 3.75 19.93 2.02
N ASP A 274 4.84 19.26 2.41
CA ASP A 274 5.95 19.85 3.17
C ASP A 274 5.59 20.36 4.59
N ASP A 275 4.54 19.78 5.20
CA ASP A 275 4.18 19.97 6.62
C ASP A 275 4.40 18.68 7.43
N VAL A 276 4.31 18.74 8.75
CA VAL A 276 4.39 17.59 9.65
C VAL A 276 3.06 16.82 9.61
N TYR A 277 3.17 15.54 9.26
CA TYR A 277 2.10 14.56 9.41
C TYR A 277 2.34 13.80 10.72
N ILE A 278 1.45 13.96 11.69
CA ILE A 278 1.47 13.21 12.94
C ILE A 278 0.19 12.37 13.07
N TRP A 279 0.34 11.16 13.58
CA TRP A 279 -0.76 10.23 13.74
C TRP A 279 -0.54 9.29 14.91
N PHE A 280 -1.62 8.74 15.43
CA PHE A 280 -1.56 7.76 16.50
C PHE A 280 -2.55 6.61 16.27
N ALA A 281 -2.26 5.47 16.91
CA ALA A 281 -3.11 4.30 16.93
C ALA A 281 -3.34 3.84 18.38
N ILE A 282 -4.59 3.56 18.73
CA ILE A 282 -4.99 3.13 20.07
C ILE A 282 -5.91 1.91 19.96
N PRO A 283 -5.53 0.76 20.53
CA PRO A 283 -6.40 -0.40 20.55
C PRO A 283 -7.44 -0.28 21.66
N ILE A 284 -8.70 -0.53 21.32
CA ILE A 284 -9.84 -0.56 22.23
C ILE A 284 -10.16 -2.03 22.51
N LEU A 285 -9.63 -2.52 23.64
CA LEU A 285 -9.79 -3.89 24.09
C LEU A 285 -10.85 -3.94 25.19
N GLY A 286 -11.97 -4.61 24.94
CA GLY A 286 -13.08 -4.67 25.89
C GLY A 286 -14.35 -5.26 25.29
N PRO A 287 -15.46 -5.34 26.05
CA PRO A 287 -16.71 -5.93 25.56
C PRO A 287 -17.29 -5.23 24.33
N GLN A 288 -17.15 -3.91 24.25
CA GLN A 288 -17.49 -3.09 23.07
C GLN A 288 -16.24 -2.74 22.24
N GLY A 289 -15.18 -3.55 22.35
CA GLY A 289 -13.89 -3.34 21.71
C GLY A 289 -13.80 -4.00 20.33
N ASN A 290 -12.71 -4.73 20.11
CA ASN A 290 -12.34 -5.32 18.81
C ASN A 290 -12.04 -4.26 17.73
N ALA A 291 -11.45 -3.14 18.13
CA ALA A 291 -11.10 -2.06 17.21
C ALA A 291 -9.75 -1.42 17.57
N VAL A 292 -9.01 -0.99 16.55
CA VAL A 292 -7.93 -0.01 16.66
C VAL A 292 -8.46 1.29 16.08
N ALA A 293 -8.44 2.36 16.88
CA ALA A 293 -8.73 3.71 16.43
C ALA A 293 -7.45 4.37 15.91
N VAL A 294 -7.55 5.03 14.76
CA VAL A 294 -6.44 5.72 14.09
C VAL A 294 -6.87 7.13 13.75
N GLU A 295 -6.10 8.11 14.21
CA GLU A 295 -6.33 9.53 13.94
C GLU A 295 -5.04 10.16 13.42
N ALA A 296 -5.16 11.10 12.48
CA ALA A 296 -4.02 11.72 11.83
C ALA A 296 -4.32 13.13 11.36
N THR A 297 -3.31 13.99 11.44
CA THR A 297 -3.37 15.39 10.99
C THR A 297 -2.09 15.77 10.24
N SER A 298 -2.23 16.61 9.23
CA SER A 298 -1.13 17.09 8.39
C SER A 298 -1.09 18.61 8.21
N SER A 299 -2.10 19.34 8.72
CA SER A 299 -2.24 20.80 8.73
C SER A 299 -3.63 21.18 9.33
N ASP A 300 -3.85 22.46 9.64
CA ASP A 300 -5.08 22.94 10.29
C ASP A 300 -6.34 22.78 9.42
N ASN A 301 -7.37 22.16 10.02
CA ASN A 301 -8.80 22.29 9.69
C ASN A 301 -9.42 21.73 8.39
N SER A 302 -8.78 20.85 7.62
CA SER A 302 -9.51 20.12 6.55
C SER A 302 -9.88 18.68 6.94
N GLY A 303 -11.19 18.38 6.90
CA GLY A 303 -11.79 17.03 6.90
C GLY A 303 -11.11 15.97 7.76
N ARG A 304 -11.06 16.17 9.08
CA ARG A 304 -10.54 15.17 10.03
C ARG A 304 -11.54 14.04 10.22
N ALA A 305 -11.02 12.83 10.38
CA ALA A 305 -11.83 11.65 10.64
C ALA A 305 -11.01 10.64 11.43
N THR A 306 -11.66 9.99 12.40
CA THR A 306 -11.09 8.84 13.10
C THR A 306 -11.44 7.56 12.36
N TYR A 307 -10.46 6.74 12.04
CA TYR A 307 -10.64 5.49 11.30
C TYR A 307 -10.55 4.31 12.25
N PHE A 308 -11.46 3.35 12.11
CA PHE A 308 -11.52 2.17 12.97
C PHE A 308 -11.23 0.90 12.20
N PHE A 309 -10.38 0.04 12.76
CA PHE A 309 -9.96 -1.21 12.15
C PHE A 309 -10.16 -2.39 13.11
N ARG A 310 -10.73 -3.48 12.61
CA ARG A 310 -11.01 -4.69 13.38
C ARG A 310 -9.73 -5.45 13.72
N ILE A 311 -9.61 -5.83 15.00
CA ILE A 311 -8.45 -6.56 15.53
C ILE A 311 -8.51 -8.05 15.14
N ALA A 312 -9.65 -8.69 15.39
CA ALA A 312 -9.88 -10.11 15.15
C ALA A 312 -11.29 -10.39 14.60
N PRO A 313 -11.55 -11.57 14.01
CA PRO A 313 -12.89 -11.92 13.54
C PRO A 313 -13.94 -11.80 14.66
N ARG A 314 -15.07 -11.16 14.35
CA ARG A 314 -16.15 -10.86 15.32
C ARG A 314 -16.66 -12.11 16.03
N SER A 315 -16.71 -13.23 15.31
CA SER A 315 -17.13 -14.55 15.81
C SER A 315 -16.24 -15.14 16.92
N SER A 316 -14.99 -14.69 17.02
CA SER A 316 -13.98 -15.27 17.92
C SER A 316 -13.48 -14.31 18.99
N TYR A 317 -13.64 -13.00 18.80
CA TYR A 317 -13.06 -11.99 19.68
C TYR A 317 -13.53 -12.11 21.14
N HIS A 318 -14.83 -12.36 21.35
CA HIS A 318 -15.42 -12.43 22.70
C HIS A 318 -14.94 -13.65 23.50
N THR A 319 -14.49 -14.72 22.82
CA THR A 319 -13.98 -15.93 23.46
C THR A 319 -12.47 -15.92 23.70
N MET A 320 -11.75 -14.93 23.15
CA MET A 320 -10.31 -14.77 23.36
C MET A 320 -9.99 -14.28 24.78
N ASP A 321 -8.88 -14.76 25.32
CA ASP A 321 -8.25 -14.18 26.51
C ASP A 321 -7.62 -12.80 26.20
N GLU A 322 -7.20 -12.10 27.25
CA GLU A 322 -6.64 -10.76 27.15
C GLU A 322 -5.30 -10.73 26.41
N GLU A 323 -4.41 -11.68 26.69
CA GLU A 323 -3.09 -11.79 26.05
C GLU A 323 -3.21 -11.97 24.53
N SER A 324 -4.13 -12.83 24.08
CA SER A 324 -4.43 -13.04 22.67
C SER A 324 -4.98 -11.78 22.00
N ARG A 325 -5.85 -11.03 22.71
CA ARG A 325 -6.38 -9.76 22.21
C ARG A 325 -5.29 -8.70 22.06
N GLU A 326 -4.39 -8.60 23.02
CA GLU A 326 -3.24 -7.68 22.98
C GLU A 326 -2.29 -8.04 21.84
N SER A 327 -1.94 -9.33 21.70
CA SER A 327 -1.08 -9.81 20.62
C SER A 327 -1.66 -9.50 19.24
N LEU A 328 -2.95 -9.81 19.03
CA LEU A 328 -3.63 -9.50 17.77
C LEU A 328 -3.78 -7.98 17.55
N ALA A 329 -3.95 -7.19 18.60
CA ALA A 329 -4.02 -5.74 18.49
C ALA A 329 -2.67 -5.14 18.07
N ALA A 330 -1.56 -5.63 18.63
CA ALA A 330 -0.22 -5.26 18.21
C ALA A 330 0.00 -5.59 16.72
N ALA A 331 -0.33 -6.81 16.29
CA ALA A 331 -0.22 -7.22 14.89
C ALA A 331 -1.15 -6.41 13.96
N CYS A 332 -2.33 -6.02 14.44
CA CYS A 332 -3.24 -5.15 13.71
C CYS A 332 -2.63 -3.75 13.50
N MET A 333 -2.03 -3.16 14.54
CA MET A 333 -1.33 -1.87 14.43
C MET A 333 -0.11 -1.94 13.50
N ASP A 334 0.61 -3.06 13.45
CA ASP A 334 1.68 -3.29 12.47
C ASP A 334 1.12 -3.35 11.04
N THR A 335 -0.01 -4.03 10.85
CA THR A 335 -0.72 -4.10 9.56
C THR A 335 -1.17 -2.72 9.10
N ILE A 336 -1.74 -1.91 9.99
CA ILE A 336 -2.15 -0.53 9.71
C ILE A 336 -0.94 0.30 9.30
N THR A 337 0.14 0.25 10.07
CA THR A 337 1.37 1.00 9.80
C THR A 337 1.95 0.66 8.43
N SER A 338 2.08 -0.63 8.12
CA SER A 338 2.57 -1.10 6.81
C SER A 338 1.64 -0.70 5.68
N GLY A 339 0.32 -0.87 5.85
CA GLY A 339 -0.67 -0.49 4.84
C GLY A 339 -0.69 1.00 4.55
N LEU A 340 -0.61 1.86 5.57
CA LEU A 340 -0.51 3.30 5.40
C LEU A 340 0.78 3.70 4.68
N ARG A 341 1.92 3.07 4.98
CA ARG A 341 3.19 3.32 4.27
C ARG A 341 3.12 2.90 2.80
N GLU A 342 2.53 1.75 2.47
CA GLU A 342 2.39 1.29 1.08
C GLU A 342 1.61 2.28 0.20
N ILE A 343 0.56 2.89 0.76
CA ILE A 343 -0.30 3.84 0.03
C ILE A 343 0.09 5.30 0.27
N ASN A 344 1.29 5.56 0.79
CA ASN A 344 1.80 6.90 1.10
C ASN A 344 0.81 7.74 1.93
N PHE A 345 0.17 7.11 2.93
CA PHE A 345 -0.82 7.69 3.84
C PHE A 345 -2.08 8.25 3.17
N ARG A 346 -2.37 7.87 1.91
CA ARG A 346 -3.64 8.20 1.26
C ARG A 346 -4.76 7.35 1.86
N ARG A 347 -5.72 8.00 2.53
CA ARG A 347 -6.80 7.32 3.28
C ARG A 347 -7.98 6.89 2.41
N GLN A 348 -8.27 7.63 1.34
CA GLN A 348 -9.38 7.36 0.39
C GLN A 348 -9.50 5.91 -0.08
N PRO A 349 -8.42 5.24 -0.55
CA PRO A 349 -8.51 3.86 -1.03
C PRO A 349 -8.95 2.84 0.03
N ILE A 350 -8.89 3.20 1.31
CA ILE A 350 -9.26 2.31 2.42
C ILE A 350 -10.78 2.21 2.54
N TYR A 351 -11.49 3.35 2.50
CA TYR A 351 -12.90 3.40 2.86
C TYR A 351 -13.86 3.42 1.67
N LEU A 352 -13.36 3.61 0.44
CA LEU A 352 -14.20 3.56 -0.76
C LEU A 352 -14.80 2.16 -0.95
N THR A 353 -16.08 2.05 -1.30
CA THR A 353 -16.72 0.77 -1.61
C THR A 353 -16.20 0.18 -2.92
N ASP A 354 -16.40 -1.12 -3.13
CA ASP A 354 -16.01 -1.77 -4.39
C ASP A 354 -16.80 -1.22 -5.59
N GLU A 355 -18.02 -0.74 -5.36
CA GLU A 355 -18.85 -0.03 -6.33
C GLU A 355 -18.26 1.34 -6.68
N GLN A 356 -17.89 2.13 -5.67
CA GLN A 356 -17.24 3.44 -5.87
C GLN A 356 -15.94 3.28 -6.65
N LEU A 357 -15.13 2.25 -6.37
CA LEU A 357 -13.90 1.95 -7.10
C LEU A 357 -14.13 1.59 -8.58
N ARG A 358 -15.37 1.39 -9.05
CA ARG A 358 -15.67 1.10 -10.46
C ARG A 358 -15.97 2.37 -11.28
N VAL A 359 -16.22 3.50 -10.65
CA VAL A 359 -16.63 4.75 -11.32
C VAL A 359 -15.59 5.85 -11.15
N GLU A 360 -15.56 6.81 -12.06
CA GLU A 360 -14.76 8.03 -11.89
C GLU A 360 -15.30 8.87 -10.72
N PRO A 361 -14.45 9.62 -9.99
CA PRO A 361 -12.99 9.75 -10.15
C PRO A 361 -12.18 8.65 -9.43
N TRP A 362 -12.84 7.66 -8.85
CA TRP A 362 -12.25 6.68 -7.94
C TRP A 362 -11.69 5.43 -8.62
N SER A 363 -12.02 5.23 -9.90
CA SER A 363 -11.55 4.13 -10.76
C SER A 363 -10.03 3.93 -10.70
N ARG A 364 -9.27 5.02 -10.53
CA ARG A 364 -7.80 5.02 -10.39
C ARG A 364 -7.30 4.20 -9.19
N TYR A 365 -8.08 4.13 -8.10
CA TYR A 365 -7.70 3.38 -6.89
C TYR A 365 -7.93 1.88 -7.04
N ARG A 366 -8.79 1.44 -7.96
CA ARG A 366 -9.14 0.03 -8.15
C ARG A 366 -7.92 -0.84 -8.35
N PHE A 367 -6.97 -0.37 -9.16
CA PHE A 367 -5.78 -1.14 -9.49
C PHE A 367 -4.81 -1.22 -8.30
N SER A 368 -4.67 -0.13 -7.53
CA SER A 368 -3.95 -0.13 -6.25
C SER A 368 -4.53 -1.13 -5.25
N VAL A 369 -5.85 -1.13 -5.07
CA VAL A 369 -6.54 -2.10 -4.19
C VAL A 369 -6.31 -3.53 -4.67
N MET A 370 -6.18 -3.77 -5.97
CA MET A 370 -5.91 -5.10 -6.49
C MET A 370 -4.47 -5.56 -6.26
N LEU A 371 -3.49 -4.65 -6.41
CA LEU A 371 -2.07 -5.01 -6.50
C LEU A 371 -1.31 -4.85 -5.20
N ILE A 372 -1.82 -4.09 -4.23
CA ILE A 372 -1.17 -3.85 -2.94
C ILE A 372 -1.84 -4.76 -1.88
N PRO A 373 -1.20 -5.89 -1.49
CA PRO A 373 -1.78 -6.81 -0.51
C PRO A 373 -2.12 -6.14 0.82
N GLU A 374 -1.27 -5.23 1.29
CA GLU A 374 -1.42 -4.52 2.55
C GLU A 374 -2.67 -3.63 2.55
N LEU A 375 -2.98 -2.99 1.41
CA LEU A 375 -4.21 -2.21 1.26
C LEU A 375 -5.45 -3.10 1.31
N ARG A 376 -5.42 -4.30 0.71
CA ARG A 376 -6.53 -5.27 0.82
C ARG A 376 -6.74 -5.72 2.26
N ASN A 377 -5.65 -6.03 2.96
CA ASN A 377 -5.70 -6.42 4.36
C ASN A 377 -6.27 -5.29 5.24
N LEU A 378 -5.88 -4.04 4.95
CA LEU A 378 -6.38 -2.87 5.64
C LEU A 378 -7.87 -2.65 5.39
N ARG A 379 -8.32 -2.74 4.13
CA ARG A 379 -9.74 -2.67 3.73
C ARG A 379 -10.58 -3.75 4.39
N ALA A 380 -10.11 -4.99 4.41
CA ALA A 380 -10.85 -6.12 5.01
C ALA A 380 -11.07 -5.96 6.53
N ARG A 381 -10.24 -5.15 7.18
CA ARG A 381 -10.35 -4.81 8.61
C ARG A 381 -11.11 -3.51 8.84
N PHE A 382 -11.33 -2.69 7.83
CA PHE A 382 -11.95 -1.39 8.02
C PHE A 382 -13.38 -1.55 8.56
N ILE A 383 -13.66 -0.92 9.69
CA ILE A 383 -14.99 -0.92 10.32
C ILE A 383 -15.79 0.28 9.81
N GLY A 384 -15.16 1.45 9.76
CA GLY A 384 -15.81 2.72 9.46
C GLY A 384 -14.93 3.90 9.85
N ARG A 385 -15.39 5.11 9.53
CA ARG A 385 -14.73 6.36 9.89
C ARG A 385 -15.73 7.29 10.58
N VAL A 386 -15.28 8.10 11.52
CA VAL A 386 -16.11 9.14 12.15
C VAL A 386 -15.56 10.50 11.74
N PRO A 387 -16.25 11.25 10.86
CA PRO A 387 -15.85 12.61 10.51
C PRO A 387 -16.02 13.55 11.70
N HIS A 388 -15.17 14.57 11.76
CA HIS A 388 -15.19 15.56 12.84
C HIS A 388 -16.25 16.63 12.55
N ALA A 389 -17.35 16.60 13.30
CA ALA A 389 -18.41 17.61 13.26
C ALA A 389 -18.56 18.39 14.59
N GLY A 390 -17.56 18.29 15.48
CA GLY A 390 -17.56 18.81 16.86
C GLY A 390 -17.31 17.71 17.89
N GLU A 391 -16.70 18.05 19.03
CA GLU A 391 -16.23 17.09 20.04
C GLU A 391 -17.33 16.14 20.56
N GLU A 392 -18.49 16.68 20.95
CA GLU A 392 -19.60 15.86 21.48
C GLU A 392 -20.25 14.98 20.41
N ALA A 393 -20.48 15.54 19.22
CA ALA A 393 -21.07 14.81 18.10
C ALA A 393 -20.13 13.69 17.61
N TRP A 394 -18.83 13.97 17.52
CA TRP A 394 -17.81 12.98 17.21
C TRP A 394 -17.80 11.86 18.25
N LYS A 395 -17.82 12.21 19.55
CA LYS A 395 -17.81 11.23 20.64
C LYS A 395 -19.02 10.29 20.59
N ASP A 396 -20.21 10.84 20.36
CA ASP A 396 -21.43 10.05 20.20
C ASP A 396 -21.35 9.10 19.00
N LYS A 397 -20.84 9.58 17.85
CA LYS A 397 -20.63 8.76 16.65
C LYS A 397 -19.57 7.65 16.87
N VAL A 398 -18.52 7.92 17.64
CA VAL A 398 -17.53 6.90 18.04
C VAL A 398 -18.19 5.79 18.87
N GLU A 399 -18.97 6.12 19.89
CA GLU A 399 -19.64 5.09 20.70
C GLU A 399 -20.69 4.30 19.90
N LYS A 400 -21.41 4.96 18.98
CA LYS A 400 -22.31 4.27 18.03
C LYS A 400 -21.56 3.29 17.12
N LEU A 401 -20.41 3.68 16.58
CA LEU A 401 -19.58 2.82 15.74
C LEU A 401 -19.06 1.62 16.54
N LEU A 402 -18.57 1.83 17.76
CA LEU A 402 -18.10 0.74 18.63
C LEU A 402 -19.23 -0.21 19.02
N ALA A 403 -20.42 0.31 19.33
CA ALA A 403 -21.60 -0.49 19.60
C ALA A 403 -22.03 -1.32 18.37
N PHE A 404 -22.02 -0.72 17.18
CA PHE A 404 -22.23 -1.44 15.92
C PHE A 404 -21.20 -2.57 15.76
N ASN A 405 -19.91 -2.28 15.95
CA ASN A 405 -18.85 -3.27 15.77
C ASN A 405 -19.00 -4.49 16.68
N ALA A 406 -19.49 -4.28 17.90
CA ALA A 406 -19.73 -5.34 18.87
C ALA A 406 -21.02 -6.15 18.59
N ALA A 407 -22.01 -5.54 17.93
CA ALA A 407 -23.28 -6.19 17.60
C ALA A 407 -23.26 -6.91 16.23
N ALA A 408 -22.46 -6.42 15.29
CA ALA A 408 -22.32 -6.99 13.96
C ALA A 408 -21.80 -8.44 14.03
N LYS A 409 -22.29 -9.29 13.13
CA LYS A 409 -21.91 -10.71 13.08
C LYS A 409 -20.97 -11.01 11.93
N ASP A 410 -21.20 -10.39 10.78
CA ASP A 410 -20.36 -10.58 9.61
C ASP A 410 -19.17 -9.63 9.68
N ASP A 411 -18.00 -10.14 9.33
CA ASP A 411 -16.76 -9.39 9.22
C ASP A 411 -16.77 -8.44 8.00
N SER A 412 -17.65 -8.64 7.01
CA SER A 412 -17.85 -7.71 5.90
C SER A 412 -18.73 -6.50 6.23
N ASP A 413 -19.41 -6.51 7.38
CA ASP A 413 -20.28 -5.41 7.78
C ASP A 413 -19.45 -4.16 8.13
N SER A 414 -19.75 -3.05 7.45
CA SER A 414 -19.14 -1.74 7.64
C SER A 414 -20.15 -0.74 8.19
N TRP A 415 -19.70 0.10 9.11
CA TRP A 415 -20.45 1.21 9.65
C TRP A 415 -20.52 2.33 8.61
N HIS A 416 -21.73 2.82 8.36
CA HIS A 416 -21.99 3.99 7.53
C HIS A 416 -22.80 4.97 8.37
N ASP A 417 -22.43 6.23 8.33
CA ASP A 417 -23.22 7.28 8.96
C ASP A 417 -24.49 7.50 8.13
N ALA A 418 -25.64 7.63 8.78
CA ALA A 418 -26.90 7.89 8.08
C ALA A 418 -26.85 9.26 7.35
N ASP A 419 -26.10 10.21 7.90
CA ASP A 419 -25.91 11.54 7.33
C ASP A 419 -24.97 11.54 6.09
N GLU A 420 -24.03 10.58 5.98
CA GLU A 420 -23.16 10.45 4.79
C GLU A 420 -23.93 9.86 3.59
N LEU A 421 -24.99 9.08 3.84
CA LEU A 421 -25.81 8.48 2.77
C LEU A 421 -26.69 9.51 2.03
N GLU A 422 -27.06 10.63 2.66
CA GLU A 422 -27.87 11.68 2.03
C GLU A 422 -27.04 12.56 1.08
N GLU A 423 -25.80 12.91 1.43
CA GLU A 423 -24.86 13.61 0.53
C GLU A 423 -24.45 12.72 -0.67
N GLU A 424 -24.42 11.40 -0.51
CA GLU A 424 -24.12 10.45 -1.58
C GLU A 424 -25.26 10.29 -2.62
N VAL A 425 -26.50 10.63 -2.26
CA VAL A 425 -27.67 10.55 -3.15
C VAL A 425 -27.94 11.89 -3.86
N GLU A 426 -27.67 13.03 -3.22
CA GLU A 426 -27.85 14.35 -3.85
C GLU A 426 -26.70 14.77 -4.78
N GLY A 427 -25.56 14.08 -4.73
CA GLY A 427 -24.38 14.32 -5.55
C GLY A 427 -24.26 13.50 -6.85
N GLN A 428 -25.28 12.71 -7.23
CA GLN A 428 -25.31 11.93 -8.49
C GLN A 428 -25.83 12.72 -9.69
#